data_AF-A0A975T1D6-F1
#
_entry.id   AF-A0A975T1D6-F1
#
_cell.length_a   1.000
_cell.length_b   1.000
_cell.length_c   1.000
_cell.angle_alpha   90.00
_cell.angle_beta   90.00
_cell.angle_gamma   90.00
#
_symmetry.space_group_name_H-M   'P 1'
#
loop_
_entity.id
_entity.type
_entity.pdbx_description
1 polymer ?
#
loop_
_entity_poly.entity_id
_entity_poly.type
_entity_poly.pdbx_seq_one_letter_code
_entity_poly.pdbx_strand_id
1 'polypeptide(L)'
;MAVLVYTRAELIHYCGVLRRAGIPYVDLMDYDGVSSDRVKVGTFKRAKGLEFKFVLLPGLREGPVEPWSGESDDSYRERAERMRRELYVGMTRARDGLWMGYLVGDVCDQVRA
;
A
#
# COMPACT_ATOMS: atom_id res chain seq x y z
N MET A 1 -12.04 -9.61 0.01
CA MET A 1 -11.17 -8.63 -0.67
C MET A 1 -10.26 -7.95 0.35
N ALA A 2 -9.06 -7.55 -0.05
CA ALA A 2 -8.13 -6.79 0.78
C ALA A 2 -7.66 -5.51 0.09
N VAL A 3 -7.38 -4.48 0.87
CA VAL A 3 -6.73 -3.24 0.48
C VAL A 3 -5.39 -3.19 1.18
N LEU A 4 -4.30 -3.29 0.42
CA LEU A 4 -2.95 -3.31 0.98
C LEU A 4 -2.19 -2.04 0.60
N VAL A 5 -1.47 -1.46 1.55
CA VAL A 5 -0.74 -0.19 1.40
C VAL A 5 0.69 -0.31 1.91
N TYR A 6 1.56 0.64 1.58
CA TYR A 6 2.96 0.58 1.98
C TYR A 6 3.15 1.03 3.44
N THR A 7 2.55 2.16 3.81
CA THR A 7 2.77 2.83 5.10
C THR A 7 1.56 2.81 6.03
N ARG A 8 1.82 3.06 7.31
CA ARG A 8 0.75 3.25 8.32
C ARG A 8 -0.06 4.53 8.07
N ALA A 9 0.56 5.57 7.50
CA ALA A 9 -0.13 6.81 7.17
C ALA A 9 -1.18 6.57 6.07
N GLU A 10 -0.82 5.84 5.02
CA GLU A 10 -1.76 5.41 3.97
C GLU A 10 -2.85 4.52 4.54
N LEU A 11 -2.52 3.61 5.47
CA LEU A 11 -3.51 2.76 6.11
C LEU A 11 -4.60 3.59 6.80
N ILE A 12 -4.20 4.58 7.60
CA ILE A 12 -5.13 5.50 8.26
C ILE A 12 -5.96 6.27 7.22
N HIS A 13 -5.32 6.76 6.15
CA HIS A 13 -5.99 7.48 5.08
C HIS A 13 -7.09 6.62 4.41
N TYR A 14 -6.76 5.42 3.96
CA TYR A 14 -7.71 4.54 3.27
C TYR A 14 -8.79 3.96 4.20
N CYS A 15 -8.48 3.71 5.47
CA CYS A 15 -9.51 3.44 6.49
C CYS A 15 -10.51 4.60 6.59
N GLY A 16 -10.03 5.85 6.54
CA GLY A 16 -10.87 7.04 6.49
C GLY A 16 -11.74 7.11 5.23
N VAL A 17 -11.17 6.77 4.06
CA VAL A 17 -11.91 6.70 2.78
C VAL A 17 -13.03 5.66 2.85
N LEU A 18 -12.73 4.44 3.28
CA LEU A 18 -13.72 3.36 3.42
C LEU A 18 -14.82 3.72 4.40
N ARG A 19 -14.47 4.34 5.54
CA ARG A 19 -15.43 4.83 6.52
C ARG A 19 -16.39 5.84 5.93
N ARG A 20 -15.89 6.85 5.21
CA ARG A 20 -16.73 7.88 4.55
C ARG A 20 -17.63 7.29 3.47
N ALA A 21 -17.17 6.24 2.78
CA ALA A 21 -17.95 5.53 1.79
C ALA A 21 -18.98 4.55 2.39
N GLY A 22 -19.03 4.38 3.72
CA GLY A 22 -19.93 3.43 4.38
C GLY A 22 -19.55 1.96 4.15
N ILE A 23 -18.31 1.69 3.75
CA ILE A 23 -17.83 0.32 3.47
C ILE A 23 -17.27 -0.30 4.76
N PRO A 24 -17.83 -1.40 5.26
CA PRO A 24 -17.30 -2.07 6.44
C PRO A 24 -15.90 -2.61 6.19
N TYR A 25 -14.97 -2.30 7.08
CA TYR A 25 -13.58 -2.74 6.97
C TYR A 25 -13.03 -3.20 8.32
N VAL A 26 -12.01 -4.07 8.29
CA VAL A 26 -11.27 -4.55 9.46
C VAL A 26 -9.77 -4.35 9.22
N ASP A 27 -9.06 -3.84 10.22
CA ASP A 27 -7.60 -3.76 10.17
C ASP A 27 -7.02 -5.18 10.29
N LEU A 28 -6.03 -5.52 9.46
CA LEU A 28 -5.33 -6.81 9.54
C LEU A 28 -4.58 -7.02 10.87
N MET A 29 -4.35 -5.96 11.65
CA MET A 29 -3.86 -6.08 13.03
C MET A 29 -4.90 -6.74 13.94
N ASP A 30 -6.18 -6.44 13.72
CA ASP A 30 -7.32 -6.91 14.52
C ASP A 30 -8.02 -8.12 13.87
N TYR A 31 -7.50 -8.61 12.75
CA TYR A 31 -8.06 -9.75 12.04
C TYR A 31 -7.67 -11.07 12.71
N ASP A 32 -8.66 -11.83 13.13
CA ASP A 32 -8.55 -13.09 13.88
C ASP A 32 -8.57 -14.34 12.97
N GLY A 33 -8.63 -14.17 11.65
CA GLY A 33 -8.72 -15.27 10.70
C GLY A 33 -10.15 -15.66 10.32
N VAL A 34 -11.17 -15.09 10.97
CA VAL A 34 -12.57 -15.42 10.71
C VAL A 34 -13.05 -14.75 9.43
N SER A 35 -13.65 -15.55 8.54
CA SER A 35 -14.26 -15.03 7.32
C SER A 35 -15.36 -14.02 7.64
N SER A 36 -15.34 -12.89 6.96
CA SER A 36 -16.30 -11.80 7.14
C SER A 36 -16.46 -11.01 5.85
N ASP A 37 -17.63 -10.39 5.69
CA ASP A 37 -17.93 -9.51 4.55
C ASP A 37 -17.25 -8.14 4.62
N ARG A 38 -16.42 -7.91 5.65
CA ARG A 38 -15.63 -6.69 5.82
C ARG A 38 -14.39 -6.72 4.90
N VAL A 39 -14.06 -5.58 4.32
CA VAL A 39 -12.81 -5.37 3.58
C VAL A 39 -11.64 -5.44 4.56
N LYS A 40 -10.65 -6.28 4.25
CA LYS A 40 -9.42 -6.36 5.06
C LYS A 40 -8.50 -5.22 4.64
N VAL A 41 -7.98 -4.43 5.57
CA VAL A 41 -7.08 -3.31 5.27
C VAL A 41 -5.79 -3.47 6.07
N GLY A 42 -4.64 -3.34 5.43
CA GLY A 42 -3.37 -3.44 6.16
C GLY A 42 -2.16 -3.10 5.31
N THR A 43 -0.98 -3.18 5.91
CA THR A 43 0.27 -2.92 5.19
C THR A 43 0.76 -4.15 4.45
N PHE A 44 1.62 -3.98 3.42
CA PHE A 44 2.28 -5.11 2.73
C PHE A 44 3.00 -6.03 3.72
N LYS A 45 3.69 -5.45 4.70
CA LYS A 45 4.37 -6.20 5.78
C LYS A 45 3.39 -7.06 6.57
N ARG A 46 2.23 -6.51 6.95
CA ARG A 46 1.24 -7.22 7.76
C ARG A 46 0.53 -8.32 6.97
N ALA A 47 0.45 -8.20 5.65
CA ALA A 47 -0.16 -9.20 4.80
C ALA A 47 0.72 -10.43 4.52
N LYS A 48 1.98 -10.46 4.99
CA LYS A 48 2.88 -11.60 4.79
C LYS A 48 2.27 -12.88 5.35
N GLY A 49 2.25 -13.94 4.54
CA GLY A 49 1.68 -15.24 4.93
C GLY A 49 0.15 -15.32 4.82
N LEU A 50 -0.52 -14.23 4.44
CA LEU A 50 -1.94 -14.22 4.13
C LEU A 50 -2.15 -14.22 2.61
N GLU A 51 -3.30 -14.70 2.18
CA GLU A 51 -3.72 -14.64 0.78
C GLU A 51 -5.19 -14.24 0.70
N PHE A 52 -5.52 -13.48 -0.35
CA PHE A 52 -6.86 -12.96 -0.56
C PHE A 52 -7.30 -13.25 -1.99
N LYS A 53 -8.58 -13.55 -2.20
CA LYS A 53 -9.12 -13.72 -3.57
C LYS A 53 -8.82 -12.49 -4.43
N PHE A 54 -9.04 -11.31 -3.85
CA PHE A 54 -8.92 -10.02 -4.54
C PHE A 54 -8.12 -9.05 -3.68
N VAL A 55 -7.13 -8.38 -4.28
CA VAL A 55 -6.29 -7.37 -3.64
C VAL A 55 -6.32 -6.08 -4.44
N LEU A 56 -6.52 -4.96 -3.74
CA LEU A 56 -6.33 -3.61 -4.24
C LEU A 56 -5.06 -3.02 -3.60
N LEU A 57 -4.14 -2.52 -4.42
CA LEU A 57 -2.99 -1.73 -4.01
C LEU A 57 -3.24 -0.28 -4.46
N PRO A 58 -3.86 0.56 -3.62
CA PRO A 58 -4.18 1.93 -4.02
C PRO A 58 -3.00 2.86 -3.68
N GLY A 59 -2.92 3.98 -4.39
CA GLY A 59 -1.98 5.04 -4.03
C GLY A 59 -0.54 4.81 -4.48
N LEU A 60 -0.28 3.88 -5.40
CA LEU A 60 1.06 3.65 -5.93
C LEU A 60 1.55 4.91 -6.64
N ARG A 61 2.85 5.18 -6.51
CA ARG A 61 3.51 6.28 -7.22
C ARG A 61 4.34 5.69 -8.36
N GLU A 62 4.32 6.36 -9.50
CA GLU A 62 5.17 5.99 -10.62
C GLU A 62 6.60 6.48 -10.38
N GLY A 63 7.58 5.69 -10.82
CA GLY A 63 9.00 6.01 -10.67
C GLY A 63 9.64 5.52 -9.37
N PRO A 64 10.97 5.67 -9.25
CA PRO A 64 11.68 5.37 -8.02
C PRO A 64 11.20 6.29 -6.89
N VAL A 65 11.29 5.80 -5.66
CA VAL A 65 11.13 6.69 -4.51
C VAL A 65 12.17 7.79 -4.52
N GLU A 66 11.80 8.97 -4.02
CA GLU A 66 12.76 10.06 -3.90
C GLU A 66 13.74 9.79 -2.72
N PRO A 67 15.02 10.16 -2.87
CA PRO A 67 15.97 10.19 -1.76
C PRO A 67 15.50 11.14 -0.66
N TRP A 68 15.80 10.83 0.59
CA TRP A 68 15.61 11.79 1.67
C TRP A 68 16.78 12.79 1.72
N SER A 69 16.54 14.00 2.22
CA SER A 69 17.61 14.98 2.41
C SER A 69 18.70 14.42 3.33
N GLY A 70 19.94 14.40 2.84
CA GLY A 70 21.10 13.88 3.58
C GLY A 70 21.20 12.35 3.62
N GLU A 71 20.37 11.62 2.87
CA GLU A 71 20.49 10.18 2.72
C GLU A 71 21.71 9.81 1.86
N SER A 72 22.49 8.81 2.29
CA SER A 72 23.58 8.27 1.48
C SER A 72 23.04 7.40 0.33
N ASP A 73 23.80 7.29 -0.75
CA ASP A 73 23.44 6.45 -1.90
C ASP A 73 23.15 5.00 -1.50
N ASP A 74 23.95 4.44 -0.59
CA ASP A 74 23.75 3.07 -0.10
C ASP A 74 22.44 2.92 0.71
N SER A 75 22.15 3.86 1.62
CA SER A 75 20.89 3.86 2.37
C SER A 75 19.68 4.00 1.45
N TYR A 76 19.78 4.89 0.46
CA TYR A 76 18.75 5.09 -0.55
C TYR A 76 18.48 3.80 -1.33
N ARG A 77 19.54 3.13 -1.81
CA ARG A 77 19.44 1.87 -2.55
C ARG A 77 18.81 0.76 -1.70
N GLU A 78 19.27 0.59 -0.46
CA GLU A 78 18.71 -0.40 0.47
C GLU A 78 17.21 -0.15 0.72
N ARG A 79 16.83 1.11 0.94
CA ARG A 79 15.44 1.52 1.14
C ARG A 79 14.58 1.27 -0.10
N ALA A 80 15.07 1.62 -1.29
CA ALA A 80 14.39 1.37 -2.56
C ALA A 80 14.21 -0.13 -2.84
N GLU A 81 15.24 -0.93 -2.61
CA GLU A 81 15.15 -2.40 -2.75
C GLU A 81 14.16 -3.00 -1.76
N ARG A 82 14.16 -2.53 -0.51
CA ARG A 82 13.19 -2.95 0.50
C ARG A 82 11.75 -2.65 0.05
N MET A 83 11.51 -1.45 -0.46
CA MET A 83 10.20 -1.07 -1.00
C MET A 83 9.76 -1.98 -2.14
N ARG A 84 10.66 -2.30 -3.07
CA ARG A 84 10.37 -3.20 -4.18
C ARG A 84 9.99 -4.61 -3.70
N ARG A 85 10.73 -5.14 -2.72
CA ARG A 85 10.43 -6.46 -2.12
C ARG A 85 9.08 -6.46 -1.42
N GLU A 86 8.75 -5.42 -0.67
CA GLU A 86 7.48 -5.30 0.03
C GLU A 86 6.30 -5.13 -0.94
N LEU A 87 6.46 -4.34 -2.00
CA LEU A 87 5.46 -4.24 -3.08
C LEU A 87 5.21 -5.61 -3.72
N TYR A 88 6.27 -6.36 -4.02
CA TYR A 88 6.13 -7.72 -4.57
C TYR A 88 5.40 -8.66 -3.60
N VAL A 89 5.65 -8.55 -2.29
CA VAL A 89 4.87 -9.27 -1.27
C VAL A 89 3.40 -8.89 -1.39
N GLY A 90 3.06 -7.61 -1.43
CA GLY A 90 1.68 -7.11 -1.58
C GLY A 90 0.99 -7.64 -2.84
N MET A 91 1.64 -7.56 -4.00
CA MET A 91 1.13 -8.05 -5.29
C MET A 91 0.82 -9.55 -5.25
N THR A 92 1.74 -10.34 -4.69
CA THR A 92 1.59 -11.81 -4.62
C THR A 92 0.60 -12.29 -3.56
N ARG A 93 -0.07 -11.40 -2.80
CA ARG A 93 -1.15 -11.80 -1.90
C ARG A 93 -2.47 -12.02 -2.65
N ALA A 94 -2.57 -11.61 -3.90
CA ALA A 94 -3.75 -11.79 -4.75
C ALA A 94 -3.78 -13.19 -5.34
N ARG A 95 -4.89 -13.91 -5.15
CA ARG A 95 -5.10 -15.24 -5.76
C ARG A 95 -5.82 -15.17 -7.10
N ASP A 96 -6.92 -14.40 -7.15
CA ASP A 96 -7.83 -14.41 -8.30
C ASP A 96 -7.77 -13.08 -9.07
N GLY A 97 -7.45 -11.96 -8.41
CA GLY A 97 -7.33 -10.67 -9.08
C GLY A 97 -6.59 -9.60 -8.26
N LEU A 98 -5.81 -8.79 -8.98
CA LEU A 98 -5.01 -7.68 -8.46
C LEU A 98 -5.41 -6.39 -9.18
N TRP A 99 -5.76 -5.36 -8.42
CA TRP A 99 -5.93 -3.99 -8.91
C TRP A 99 -4.83 -3.11 -8.34
N MET A 100 -4.22 -2.29 -9.20
CA MET A 100 -3.18 -1.33 -8.83
C MET A 100 -3.65 0.06 -9.23
N GLY A 101 -3.82 0.93 -8.24
CA GLY A 101 -4.19 2.32 -8.45
C GLY A 101 -2.96 3.21 -8.34
N TYR A 102 -2.66 3.93 -9.41
CA TYR A 102 -1.55 4.89 -9.43
C TYR A 102 -2.07 6.31 -9.20
N LEU A 103 -1.36 7.07 -8.38
CA LEU A 103 -1.54 8.50 -8.28
C LEU A 103 -0.70 9.13 -9.40
N VAL A 104 -1.39 9.68 -10.39
CA VAL A 104 -0.75 10.58 -11.35
C VAL A 104 -0.54 11.89 -10.60
N GLY A 105 0.71 12.16 -10.22
CA GLY A 105 1.10 13.52 -9.92
C GLY A 105 1.22 14.27 -11.23
N ASP A 106 0.62 15.46 -11.32
CA ASP A 106 1.14 16.42 -12.29
C ASP A 106 2.62 16.60 -11.96
N VAL A 107 3.50 16.38 -12.95
CA VAL A 107 4.83 16.98 -12.94
C VAL A 107 4.60 18.49 -13.03
N CYS A 108 4.30 19.14 -11.90
CA CYS A 108 4.00 20.56 -11.85
C CYS A 108 5.15 21.29 -11.13
N ASP A 109 5.90 22.06 -11.92
CA ASP A 109 6.51 23.34 -11.57
C ASP A 109 7.42 23.39 -10.34
N GLN A 110 8.64 22.86 -10.48
CA GLN A 110 9.82 23.46 -9.82
C GLN A 110 10.72 24.17 -10.85
N VAL A 111 10.12 25.06 -11.64
CA VAL A 111 10.82 26.19 -12.27
C VAL A 111 9.93 27.41 -12.10
N ARG A 112 9.93 28.03 -10.91
CA ARG A 112 9.69 29.47 -10.64
C ARG A 112 9.35 29.71 -9.16
N ALA A 113 10.35 30.14 -8.40
CA ALA A 113 10.33 31.33 -7.56
C ALA A 113 11.79 31.68 -7.20
#